data_AF-A0A2N0M690-F1
#
_entry.id   AF-A0A2N0M690-F1
#
_cell.length_a   1.000
_cell.length_b   1.000
_cell.length_c   1.000
_cell.angle_alpha   90.00
_cell.angle_beta   90.00
_cell.angle_gamma   90.00
#
_symmetry.space_group_name_H-M   'P 1'
#
loop_
_entity.id
_entity.type
_entity.pdbx_description
1 polymer ?
#
loop_
_entity_poly.entity_id
_entity_poly.type
_entity_poly.pdbx_seq_one_letter_code
_entity_poly.pdbx_strand_id
1 'polypeptide(L)' 'RSGQWSGHNLSQEHTNLAQQIVGCGAIVSEHPPGVRPDSRSFPRRNRLISGISLGSLVV' A
#
# COMPACT_ATOMS: atom_id res chain seq x y z
N ARG A 1 6.13 20.16 6.63
CA ARG A 1 5.70 20.08 5.21
C ARG A 1 5.81 18.63 4.71
N SER A 2 5.17 17.70 5.41
CA SER A 2 5.58 16.29 5.52
C SER A 2 4.46 15.32 5.12
N GLY A 3 3.82 15.56 3.97
CA GLY A 3 2.65 14.78 3.54
C GLY A 3 2.74 14.18 2.14
N GLN A 4 3.85 14.35 1.41
CA GLN A 4 3.96 13.90 0.02
C GLN A 4 5.04 12.84 -0.09
N TRP A 5 4.67 11.59 0.14
CA TRP A 5 5.48 10.44 -0.24
C TRP A 5 5.55 10.45 -1.77
N SER A 6 6.74 10.73 -2.32
CA SER A 6 6.95 11.13 -3.71
C SER A 6 6.45 10.05 -4.67
N GLY A 7 5.18 10.17 -5.06
CA GLY A 7 4.54 9.32 -6.06
C GLY A 7 3.60 8.23 -5.54
N HIS A 8 3.15 8.19 -4.28
CA HIS A 8 2.08 7.26 -3.90
C HIS A 8 0.85 8.00 -3.36
N ASN A 9 -0.31 7.75 -3.97
CA ASN A 9 -1.59 8.31 -3.56
C ASN A 9 -2.20 7.45 -2.44
N LEU A 10 -1.75 7.64 -1.20
CA LEU A 10 -2.35 7.05 0.00
C LEU A 10 -3.43 7.98 0.57
N SER A 11 -4.43 7.42 1.27
CA SER A 11 -5.37 8.25 2.03
C SER A 11 -4.62 9.03 3.13
N GLN A 12 -5.11 10.23 3.46
CA GLN A 12 -4.49 11.04 4.51
C GLN A 12 -4.46 10.30 5.85
N GLU A 13 -5.51 9.54 6.17
CA GLU A 13 -5.62 8.73 7.39
C GLU A 13 -4.51 7.68 7.51
N HIS A 14 -4.04 7.11 6.40
CA HIS A 14 -3.02 6.06 6.41
C HIS A 14 -1.59 6.59 6.23
N THR A 15 -1.40 7.91 6.10
CA THR A 15 -0.07 8.49 5.83
C THR A 15 0.90 8.30 6.99
N ASN A 16 0.44 8.47 8.23
CA ASN A 16 1.29 8.25 9.41
C ASN A 16 1.70 6.77 9.53
N LEU A 17 0.73 5.87 9.39
CA LEU A 17 1.00 4.43 9.40
C LEU A 17 2.00 4.02 8.32
N ALA A 18 1.87 4.56 7.10
CA ALA A 18 2.80 4.29 6.02
C ALA A 18 4.24 4.71 6.36
N GLN A 19 4.43 5.87 7.00
CA GLN A 19 5.75 6.33 7.45
C GLN A 19 6.34 5.38 8.50
N GLN A 20 5.53 4.92 9.45
CA GLN A 20 5.95 3.96 10.47
C GLN A 20 6.39 2.63 9.83
N ILE A 21 5.61 2.09 8.89
CA ILE A 21 5.92 0.83 8.18
C ILE A 21 7.24 0.94 7.42
N VAL A 22 7.49 2.06 6.73
CA VAL A 22 8.75 2.27 5.99
C VAL A 22 9.97 2.33 6.92
N GLY A 23 9.79 2.75 8.17
CA GLY A 23 10.86 2.78 9.16
C GLY A 23 11.38 1.40 9.57
N CYS A 24 10.59 0.34 9.39
CA CYS A 24 10.95 -1.03 9.81
C CYS A 24 10.60 -2.13 8.79
N GLY A 25 10.17 -1.75 7.59
CA GLY A 25 9.60 -2.66 6.61
C GLY A 25 9.47 -2.01 5.23
N ALA A 26 8.48 -2.43 4.46
CA ALA A 26 8.30 -2.00 3.08
C ALA A 26 6.83 -1.81 2.69
N ILE A 27 6.60 -0.91 1.73
CA ILE A 27 5.33 -0.76 1.04
C ILE A 27 5.55 -1.20 -0.41
N VAL A 28 4.73 -2.12 -0.89
CA VAL A 28 4.86 -2.72 -2.23
C VAL A 28 3.64 -2.37 -3.08
N SER A 29 3.87 -2.00 -4.34
CA SER A 29 2.84 -1.66 -5.33
C SER A 29 3.23 -2.20 -6.70
N GLU A 30 2.24 -2.64 -7.47
CA GLU A 30 2.38 -3.01 -8.89
C GLU A 30 2.05 -1.85 -9.85
N HIS A 31 1.59 -0.72 -9.33
CA HIS A 31 1.25 0.46 -10.14
C HIS A 31 2.41 1.46 -10.14
N PRO A 32 2.63 2.17 -11.27
CA PRO A 32 3.57 3.28 -11.32
C PRO A 32 3.26 4.36 -10.27
N PRO A 33 4.28 5.13 -9.84
CA PRO A 33 4.06 6.25 -8.96
C PRO A 33 3.08 7.28 -9.58
N GLY A 34 2.17 7.82 -8.78
CA GLY A 34 1.19 8.83 -9.16
C GLY A 34 -0.17 8.28 -9.58
N VAL A 35 -0.32 6.96 -9.71
CA VAL A 35 -1.61 6.31 -10.00
C VAL A 35 -2.55 6.48 -8.81
N ARG A 36 -3.76 6.99 -9.04
CA ARG A 36 -4.79 7.12 -8.00
C ARG A 36 -5.41 5.75 -7.71
N PRO A 37 -5.70 5.43 -6.44
CA PRO A 37 -6.42 4.20 -6.11
C PRO A 37 -7.81 4.22 -6.73
N ASP A 38 -8.15 3.14 -7.44
CA ASP A 38 -9.49 2.84 -7.94
C ASP A 38 -10.06 1.68 -7.11
N SER A 39 -11.34 1.75 -6.74
CA SER A 39 -12.04 0.70 -6.00
C SER A 39 -11.95 -0.67 -6.69
N ARG A 40 -11.92 -0.69 -8.03
CA ARG A 40 -11.79 -1.93 -8.80
C ARG A 40 -10.39 -2.57 -8.69
N SER A 41 -9.39 -1.82 -8.23
CA SER A 41 -8.02 -2.33 -8.04
C SER A 41 -7.85 -3.14 -6.75
N PHE A 42 -8.76 -3.01 -5.76
CA PHE A 42 -8.62 -3.69 -4.47
C PHE A 42 -8.60 -5.22 -4.58
N PRO A 43 -9.53 -5.89 -5.30
CA PRO A 43 -9.48 -7.33 -5.46
C PRO A 43 -8.20 -7.79 -6.17
N ARG A 44 -7.73 -7.03 -7.17
CA ARG A 44 -6.51 -7.35 -7.92
C ARG A 44 -5.28 -7.30 -7.02
N ARG A 45 -5.15 -6.29 -6.16
CA ARG A 45 -4.02 -6.13 -5.23
C ARG A 45 -3.93 -7.27 -4.22
N ASN A 46 -5.05 -7.89 -3.82
CA ASN A 46 -5.03 -8.98 -2.85
C ASN A 46 -4.17 -10.17 -3.30
N ARG A 47 -4.01 -10.37 -4.61
CA ARG A 47 -3.10 -11.40 -5.16
C ARG A 47 -1.65 -11.21 -4.71
N LEU A 48 -1.20 -9.95 -4.53
CA LEU A 48 0.15 -9.66 -4.05
C LEU A 48 0.29 -10.06 -2.58
N ILE A 49 -0.72 -9.76 -1.75
CA ILE A 49 -0.72 -10.12 -0.33
C ILE A 49 -0.60 -11.63 -0.17
N SER A 50 -1.50 -12.39 -0.82
CA SER A 50 -1.50 -13.84 -0.71
C SER A 50 -0.27 -14.48 -1.36
N GLY A 51 0.24 -13.90 -2.47
CA GLY A 51 1.39 -14.44 -3.19
C GLY A 51 2.73 -14.29 -2.49
N ILE A 52 2.92 -13.24 -1.66
CA ILE A 52 4.15 -13.04 -0.88
C ILE A 52 4.08 -13.64 0.52
N SER A 53 2.89 -14.06 0.97
CA SER A 53 2.67 -14.64 2.29
C SER A 53 2.85 -16.16 2.26
N LEU A 54 3.28 -16.75 3.38
CA LEU A 54 3.30 -18.21 3.56
C LEU A 54 1.90 -18.81 3.75
N GLY A 55 0.95 -17.99 4.21
CA GLY A 55 -0.46 -18.34 4.42
C GLY A 55 -1.27 -17.09 4.72
N SER A 56 -2.59 -17.13 4.54
CA SER A 56 -3.50 -16.01 4.83
C SER A 56 -4.50 -16.42 5.91
N LEU A 57 -4.60 -15.62 6.97
CA LEU A 57 -5.62 -15.75 8.01
C LEU A 57 -6.75 -14.74 7.72
N VAL A 58 -7.99 -15.20 7.78
CA VAL A 58 -9.19 -14.37 7.65
C VAL A 58 -9.89 -14.35 9.01
N VAL A 59 -10.22 -13.15 9.49
CA VAL A 59 -10.81 -12.88 10.81
C VAL A 59 -12.18 -12.22 10.68
#